data_AF-F0RDD5-F1
#
_entry.id   AF-F0RDD5-F1
#
_cell.length_a   1.000
_cell.length_b   1.000
_cell.length_c   1.000
_cell.angle_alpha   90.00
_cell.angle_beta   90.00
_cell.angle_gamma   90.00
#
_symmetry.space_group_name_H-M   'P 1'
#
loop_
_entity.id
_entity.type
_entity.pdbx_description
1 polymer ?
#
loop_
_entity_poly.entity_id
_entity_poly.type
_entity_poly.pdbx_seq_one_letter_code
_entity_poly.pdbx_strand_id
1 'polypeptide(L)' 'MESADHILKEITDLTTEIETNYPELYRNLNENPTTLKESHSSHLNKKALQDYLERLKQLLKHHT' A
#
# COMPACT_ATOMS: atom_id res chain seq x y z
N MET A 1 14.26 -12.59 8.11
CA MET A 1 13.01 -12.88 7.35
C MET A 1 12.07 -11.72 7.59
N GLU A 2 11.70 -10.98 6.56
CA GLU A 2 10.67 -9.95 6.71
C GLU A 2 9.31 -10.63 6.86
N SER A 3 8.69 -10.47 8.03
CA SER A 3 7.36 -10.99 8.33
C SER A 3 6.30 -10.23 7.54
N ALA A 4 5.15 -10.85 7.29
CA ALA A 4 4.02 -10.19 6.62
C ALA A 4 3.62 -8.89 7.34
N ASP A 5 3.78 -8.85 8.66
CA ASP A 5 3.58 -7.68 9.51
C ASP A 5 4.48 -6.49 9.13
N HIS A 6 5.73 -6.75 8.72
CA HIS A 6 6.65 -5.69 8.31
C HIS A 6 6.19 -5.04 7.00
N ILE A 7 5.75 -5.86 6.05
CA ILE A 7 5.23 -5.40 4.75
C ILE A 7 3.94 -4.60 4.98
N LEU A 8 3.04 -5.08 5.84
CA LEU A 8 1.81 -4.35 6.19
C LEU A 8 2.10 -3.00 6.86
N LYS A 9 3.10 -2.95 7.73
CA LYS A 9 3.54 -1.71 8.35
C LYS A 9 4.06 -0.73 7.30
N GLU A 10 4.96 -1.17 6.42
CA GLU A 10 5.48 -0.35 5.31
C GLU A 10 4.37 0.16 4.39
N ILE A 11 3.41 -0.70 4.03
CA ILE A 11 2.24 -0.30 3.24
C ILE A 11 1.49 0.80 4.00
N THR A 12 1.18 0.60 5.27
CA THR A 12 0.41 1.57 6.07
C THR A 12 1.13 2.91 6.18
N ASP A 13 2.44 2.90 6.47
CA ASP A 13 3.27 4.10 6.54
C ASP A 13 3.27 4.84 5.19
N LEU A 14 3.56 4.16 4.08
CA LEU A 14 3.59 4.78 2.75
C LEU A 14 2.23 5.30 2.32
N THR A 15 1.17 4.55 2.60
CA THR A 15 -0.20 4.96 2.26
C THR A 15 -0.61 6.21 3.04
N THR A 16 -0.22 6.29 4.32
CA THR A 16 -0.44 7.47 5.16
C THR A 16 0.38 8.67 4.67
N GLU A 17 1.64 8.44 4.28
CA GLU A 17 2.50 9.47 3.71
C GLU A 17 1.95 10.01 2.39
N ILE A 18 1.45 9.12 1.53
CA ILE A 18 0.78 9.48 0.27
C ILE A 18 -0.53 10.22 0.54
N GLU A 19 -1.35 9.79 1.49
CA GLU A 19 -2.58 10.50 1.87
C GLU A 19 -2.29 11.92 2.37
N THR A 20 -1.23 12.07 3.18
CA THR A 20 -0.89 13.34 3.84
C THR A 20 -0.15 14.31 2.92
N ASN A 21 0.86 13.82 2.18
CA ASN A 21 1.76 14.66 1.38
C ASN A 21 1.38 14.69 -0.09
N TYR A 22 0.73 13.64 -0.61
CA TYR A 22 0.38 13.50 -2.02
C TYR A 22 -1.10 13.10 -2.20
N PRO A 23 -2.06 13.89 -1.68
CA PRO A 23 -3.48 13.54 -1.71
C PRO A 23 -4.01 13.32 -3.14
N GLU A 24 -3.37 13.91 -4.15
CA GLU A 24 -3.65 13.66 -5.57
C GLU A 24 -3.33 12.21 -6.00
N LEU A 25 -2.24 11.63 -5.51
CA LEU A 25 -1.85 10.24 -5.78
C LEU A 25 -2.77 9.29 -5.01
N TYR A 26 -3.09 9.62 -3.74
CA TYR A 26 -4.06 8.87 -2.94
C TYR A 26 -5.44 8.80 -3.62
N ARG A 27 -5.89 9.92 -4.20
CA ARG A 27 -7.14 9.99 -4.93
C ARG A 27 -7.13 9.15 -6.21
N ASN A 28 -5.98 9.00 -6.86
CA ASN A 28 -5.80 8.13 -8.03
C ASN A 28 -5.72 6.64 -7.67
N LEU A 29 -5.24 6.31 -6.47
CA LEU A 29 -5.24 4.93 -5.98
C LEU A 29 -6.66 4.37 -5.94
N ASN A 30 -7.70 5.22 -5.74
CA ASN A 30 -9.12 4.85 -5.74
C ASN A 30 -9.44 3.63 -4.83
N GLU A 31 -8.52 3.33 -3.91
CA GLU A 31 -8.54 2.24 -2.97
C GLU A 31 -8.93 2.82 -1.62
N ASN A 32 -10.12 2.44 -1.14
CA ASN A 32 -10.46 2.73 0.24
C ASN A 32 -9.74 1.73 1.15
N PRO A 33 -9.31 2.13 2.36
CA PRO A 33 -8.77 1.22 3.37
C PRO A 33 -9.72 0.06 3.69
N THR A 34 -11.03 0.23 3.45
CA THR A 34 -12.05 -0.83 3.53
C THR A 34 -11.89 -1.90 2.46
N THR A 35 -11.65 -1.52 1.19
CA THR A 35 -11.40 -2.47 0.08
C THR A 35 -10.06 -3.19 0.19
N LEU A 36 -9.04 -2.54 0.80
CA LEU A 36 -7.83 -3.23 1.20
C LEU A 36 -8.20 -4.35 2.18
N LYS A 37 -8.84 -4.01 3.31
CA LYS A 37 -9.26 -4.97 4.35
C LYS A 37 -10.15 -6.11 3.82
N GLU A 38 -11.05 -5.84 2.88
CA GLU A 38 -11.90 -6.86 2.24
C GLU A 38 -11.09 -7.76 1.30
N SER A 39 -10.17 -7.20 0.51
CA SER A 39 -9.20 -7.99 -0.29
C SER A 39 -8.24 -8.80 0.59
N HIS A 40 -8.09 -8.42 1.87
CA HIS A 40 -7.17 -9.02 2.81
C HIS A 40 -7.69 -10.28 3.53
N SER A 41 -8.99 -10.58 3.43
CA SER A 41 -9.64 -11.47 4.41
C SER A 41 -9.62 -12.97 4.08
N SER A 42 -9.21 -13.43 2.88
CA SER A 42 -9.33 -14.87 2.57
C SER A 42 -8.12 -15.58 1.98
N HIS A 43 -7.16 -14.90 1.34
CA HIS A 43 -5.99 -15.60 0.77
C HIS A 43 -4.87 -14.64 0.33
N LEU A 44 -4.46 -13.71 1.18
CA LEU A 44 -3.32 -12.87 0.82
C LEU A 44 -2.04 -13.71 0.82
N ASN A 45 -1.64 -14.11 -0.37
CA ASN A 45 -0.26 -14.47 -0.62
C ASN A 45 0.61 -13.27 -0.22
N LYS A 46 1.66 -13.49 0.57
CA LYS A 46 2.71 -12.51 0.87
C LYS A 46 3.16 -11.72 -0.38
N LYS A 47 3.14 -12.39 -1.54
CA LYS A 47 3.40 -11.80 -2.85
C LYS A 47 2.47 -10.63 -3.19
N ALA A 48 1.16 -10.72 -2.92
CA ALA A 48 0.21 -9.63 -3.19
C ALA A 48 0.50 -8.40 -2.32
N LEU A 49 0.90 -8.60 -1.05
CA LEU A 49 1.34 -7.51 -0.18
C LEU A 49 2.64 -6.88 -0.70
N GLN A 50 3.60 -7.68 -1.17
CA GLN A 50 4.83 -7.15 -1.76
C GLN A 50 4.58 -6.39 -3.06
N ASP A 51 3.70 -6.90 -3.93
CA ASP A 51 3.33 -6.25 -5.20
C ASP A 51 2.64 -4.90 -4.93
N TYR A 52 1.79 -4.85 -3.90
CA TYR A 52 1.17 -3.61 -3.45
C TYR A 52 2.20 -2.60 -2.94
N LEU A 53 3.12 -3.05 -2.10
CA LEU A 53 4.20 -2.22 -1.57
C LEU A 53 5.08 -1.65 -2.69
N GLU A 54 5.44 -2.47 -3.68
CA GLU A 54 6.22 -2.02 -4.83
C GLU A 54 5.47 -0.98 -5.65
N ARG A 55 4.16 -1.13 -5.86
CA ARG A 55 3.34 -0.13 -6.56
C ARG A 55 3.33 1.22 -5.83
N LEU A 56 3.16 1.22 -4.51
CA LEU A 56 3.23 2.46 -3.71
C LEU A 56 4.60 3.12 -3.80
N LYS A 57 5.68 2.33 -3.70
CA LYS A 57 7.06 2.82 -3.86
C LYS A 57 7.32 3.39 -5.25
N GLN A 58 6.80 2.75 -6.30
CA GLN A 58 6.91 3.26 -7.67
C GLN A 58 6.15 4.57 -7.84
N LEU A 59 4.93 4.70 -7.31
CA LEU A 59 4.17 5.94 -7.37
C LEU A 59 4.94 7.12 -6.77
N LEU A 60 5.55 6.92 -5.59
CA LEU A 60 6.39 7.93 -4.96
C LEU A 60 7.66 8.23 -5.78
N LYS A 61 8.33 7.19 -6.30
CA LYS A 61 9.54 7.33 -7.11
C LYS A 61 9.30 8.06 -8.44
N HIS A 62 8.12 7.95 -9.03
CA HIS A 62 7.77 8.72 -10.23
C HIS A 62 7.51 10.20 -9.93
N HIS A 63 7.29 10.55 -8.65
CA HIS A 63 6.97 11.90 -8.20
C HIS A 63 8.16 12.61 -7.52
N THR A 64 9.21 11.88 -7.11
CA THR A 64 10.47 12.41 -6.55
C THR A 64 11.60 12.39 -7.55
#